data_AF-A0A3A9VP44-F1
#
_entry.id   AF-A0A3A9VP44-F1
#
_cell.length_a   1.000
_cell.length_b   1.000
_cell.length_c   1.000
_cell.angle_alpha   90.00
_cell.angle_beta   90.00
_cell.angle_gamma   90.00
#
_symmetry.space_group_name_H-M   'P 1'
#
loop_
_entity.id
_entity.type
_entity.pdbx_description
1 polymer ?
#
loop_
_entity_poly.entity_id
_entity_poly.type
_entity_poly.pdbx_seq_one_letter_code
_entity_poly.pdbx_strand_id
1 'polypeptide(L)'
;MIDNNERIFALKAGYWTGIGRTGKDYWWIRYKDDRKTWTCKSNFFCFLTANDAKSDRPVEIVIKKNKMEVTPPVSSGDYVTLYPEA
;
A
#
# COMPACT_ATOMS: atom_id res chain seq x y z
N MET A 1 10.43 -14.70 1.47
CA MET A 1 11.57 -13.96 0.90
C MET A 1 11.05 -13.36 -0.39
N ILE A 2 11.28 -12.07 -0.62
CA ILE A 2 10.91 -11.41 -1.87
C ILE A 2 12.20 -10.80 -2.41
N ASP A 3 12.60 -11.20 -3.61
CA ASP A 3 13.81 -10.73 -4.25
C ASP A 3 13.61 -9.33 -4.86
N ASN A 4 14.72 -8.64 -5.14
CA ASN A 4 14.65 -7.33 -5.76
C ASN A 4 14.01 -7.43 -7.16
N ASN A 5 13.05 -6.54 -7.43
CA ASN A 5 12.19 -6.54 -8.63
C ASN A 5 11.22 -7.73 -8.74
N GLU A 6 11.14 -8.61 -7.75
CA GLU A 6 10.12 -9.64 -7.73
C GLU A 6 8.74 -9.01 -7.49
N ARG A 7 7.74 -9.52 -8.21
CA ARG A 7 6.33 -9.15 -8.03
C ARG A 7 5.57 -10.36 -7.52
N ILE A 8 4.88 -10.18 -6.40
CA ILE A 8 4.02 -11.21 -5.81
C ILE A 8 2.58 -10.72 -5.69
N PHE A 9 1.64 -11.65 -5.81
CA PHE A 9 0.24 -11.42 -5.45
C PHE A 9 0.02 -11.94 -4.04
N ALA A 10 -0.13 -11.03 -3.09
CA ALA A 10 -0.11 -11.39 -1.67
C ALA A 10 -1.49 -11.42 -1.02
N LEU A 11 -2.39 -10.48 -1.38
CA LEU A 11 -3.56 -10.15 -0.56
C LEU A 11 -4.78 -9.76 -1.39
N LYS A 12 -5.96 -9.98 -0.81
CA LYS A 12 -7.23 -9.39 -1.25
C LYS A 12 -7.86 -8.65 -0.07
N ALA A 13 -8.26 -7.41 -0.29
CA ALA A 13 -8.91 -6.57 0.72
C ALA A 13 -10.27 -6.09 0.22
N GLY A 14 -11.26 -6.05 1.11
CA GLY A 14 -12.56 -5.42 0.87
C GLY A 14 -12.54 -3.97 1.35
N TYR A 15 -13.26 -3.08 0.66
CA TYR A 15 -13.38 -1.68 1.01
C TYR A 15 -14.74 -1.13 0.61
N TRP A 16 -15.19 -0.09 1.31
CA TRP A 16 -16.47 0.57 1.04
C TRP A 16 -16.30 1.71 0.05
N THR A 17 -17.34 1.97 -0.74
CA THR A 17 -17.40 3.08 -1.72
C THR A 17 -18.80 3.72 -1.69
N GLY A 18 -18.97 4.87 -2.37
CA GLY A 18 -20.26 5.56 -2.48
C GLY A 18 -20.35 6.90 -1.74
N ILE A 19 -21.47 7.59 -1.93
CA ILE A 19 -21.74 8.90 -1.29
C ILE A 19 -21.84 8.72 0.22
N GLY A 20 -21.21 9.63 0.97
CA GLY A 20 -21.25 9.61 2.44
C GLY A 20 -20.24 8.65 3.09
N ARG A 21 -19.35 8.01 2.31
CA ARG A 21 -18.25 7.23 2.90
C ARG A 21 -17.31 8.13 3.69
N THR A 22 -17.05 7.76 4.94
CA THR A 22 -16.08 8.41 5.83
C THR A 22 -14.83 7.57 6.10
N GLY A 23 -14.90 6.26 5.83
CA GLY A 23 -13.77 5.33 5.98
C GLY A 23 -12.62 5.64 5.04
N LYS A 24 -11.40 5.36 5.50
CA LYS A 24 -10.16 5.47 4.73
C LYS A 24 -9.51 4.11 4.60
N ASP A 25 -8.77 3.92 3.51
CA ASP A 25 -8.05 2.68 3.25
C ASP A 25 -6.60 2.87 3.74
N TYR A 26 -6.32 2.35 4.93
CA TYR A 26 -5.03 2.49 5.60
C TYR A 26 -4.04 1.43 5.15
N TRP A 27 -2.79 1.83 4.98
CA TRP A 27 -1.73 0.96 4.48
C TRP A 27 -0.55 1.00 5.44
N TRP A 28 -0.10 -0.18 5.86
CA TRP A 28 1.03 -0.35 6.75
C TRP A 28 1.84 -1.56 6.33
N ILE A 29 3.15 -1.44 6.43
CA ILE A 29 4.08 -2.53 6.18
C ILE A 29 5.07 -2.65 7.32
N ARG A 30 5.60 -3.86 7.41
CA ARG A 30 6.79 -4.18 8.18
C ARG A 30 7.58 -5.22 7.43
N TYR A 31 8.84 -4.94 7.15
CA TYR A 31 9.75 -5.92 6.55
C TYR A 31 11.12 -5.81 7.20
N LYS A 32 11.90 -6.88 7.08
CA LYS A 32 13.25 -6.98 7.59
C LYS A 32 14.21 -7.10 6.41
N ASP A 33 15.24 -6.27 6.38
CA ASP A 33 16.42 -6.50 5.57
C ASP A 33 17.52 -7.15 6.44
N ASP A 34 18.69 -7.44 5.86
CA ASP A 34 19.80 -8.11 6.57
C ASP A 34 20.27 -7.38 7.84
N ARG A 35 19.86 -6.11 8.04
CA ARG A 35 20.39 -5.24 9.09
C ARG A 35 19.32 -4.70 10.03
N LYS A 36 18.10 -4.43 9.54
CA LYS A 36 17.07 -3.67 10.25
C LYS A 36 15.67 -4.10 9.87
N THR A 37 14.75 -3.89 10.80
CA THR A 37 13.31 -3.90 10.51
C THR A 37 12.87 -2.50 10.13
N TRP A 38 12.05 -2.39 9.09
CA TRP A 38 11.55 -1.12 8.55
C TRP A 38 10.03 -1.08 8.61
N THR A 39 9.50 0.11 8.83
CA THR A 39 8.05 0.36 8.87
C THR A 39 7.70 1.78 8.44
N CYS A 40 6.42 2.13 8.48
CA CYS A 40 5.88 3.46 8.20
C CYS A 40 4.95 3.93 9.32
N LYS A 41 4.55 5.21 9.26
CA LYS A 41 3.53 5.76 10.17
C LYS A 41 2.23 4.96 10.05
N SER A 42 1.57 4.69 11.17
CA SER A 42 0.38 3.83 11.24
C SER A 42 -0.88 4.43 10.61
N ASN A 43 -0.94 5.75 10.44
CA ASN A 43 -2.10 6.46 9.92
C ASN A 43 -1.96 6.84 8.43
N PHE A 44 -1.01 6.26 7.71
CA PHE A 44 -0.92 6.44 6.27
C PHE A 44 -2.11 5.77 5.58
N PHE A 45 -2.75 6.48 4.65
CA PHE A 45 -3.89 6.00 3.89
C PHE A 45 -3.78 6.44 2.44
N CYS A 46 -4.37 5.66 1.54
CA CYS A 46 -4.49 5.98 0.12
C CYS A 46 -5.87 5.50 -0.33
N PHE A 47 -6.70 6.42 -0.85
CA PHE A 47 -8.12 6.13 -1.08
C PHE A 47 -8.37 5.23 -2.29
N LEU A 48 -9.15 4.18 -2.07
CA LEU A 48 -9.70 3.35 -3.13
C LEU A 48 -11.12 3.81 -3.49
N THR A 49 -11.47 3.62 -4.76
CA THR A 49 -12.76 4.00 -5.33
C THR A 49 -13.45 2.82 -6.00
N ALA A 50 -14.72 2.99 -6.36
CA ALA A 50 -15.46 1.97 -7.09
C ALA A 50 -14.87 1.70 -8.48
N ASN A 51 -14.17 2.68 -9.07
CA ASN A 51 -13.53 2.50 -10.37
C ASN A 51 -12.29 1.61 -10.29
N ASP A 52 -11.61 1.57 -9.14
CA ASP A 52 -10.50 0.64 -8.92
C ASP A 52 -11.00 -0.81 -8.94
N ALA A 53 -12.12 -1.08 -8.26
CA ALA A 53 -12.76 -2.40 -8.23
C ALA A 53 -13.22 -2.85 -9.63
N LYS A 54 -13.74 -1.93 -10.44
CA LYS A 54 -14.20 -2.21 -11.81
C LYS A 54 -13.06 -2.43 -12.80
N SER A 55 -11.83 -2.08 -12.44
CA SER A 55 -10.70 -2.15 -13.37
C SER A 55 -10.11 -3.56 -13.52
N ASP A 56 -10.48 -4.49 -12.63
CA ASP A 56 -9.91 -5.84 -12.49
C ASP A 56 -8.37 -5.89 -12.40
N ARG A 57 -7.73 -4.74 -12.12
CA ARG A 57 -6.29 -4.60 -11.91
C ARG A 57 -5.97 -4.48 -10.42
N PRO A 58 -4.82 -5.00 -9.96
CA PRO A 58 -4.43 -4.90 -8.56
C PRO A 58 -4.02 -3.47 -8.19
N VAL A 59 -4.08 -3.17 -6.90
CA VAL A 59 -3.30 -2.07 -6.32
C VAL A 59 -1.84 -2.50 -6.29
N GLU A 60 -0.94 -1.67 -6.81
CA GLU A 60 0.50 -1.94 -6.74
C GLU A 60 1.08 -1.29 -5.48
N ILE A 61 1.80 -2.09 -4.68
CA ILE A 61 2.60 -1.62 -3.55
C ILE A 61 4.07 -1.80 -3.92
N VAL A 62 4.79 -0.69 -4.06
CA VAL A 62 6.22 -0.70 -4.41
C VAL A 62 7.04 -0.26 -3.20
N ILE A 63 7.92 -1.15 -2.74
CA ILE A 63 8.85 -0.87 -1.65
C ILE A 63 10.20 -0.44 -2.24
N LYS A 64 10.57 0.80 -1.95
CA LYS A 64 11.89 1.39 -2.25
C LYS A 64 12.64 1.56 -0.93
N LYS A 65 13.95 1.84 -1.02
CA LYS A 65 14.88 1.92 0.14
C LYS A 65 14.32 2.61 1.39
N ASN A 66 13.62 3.74 1.22
CA ASN A 66 13.05 4.51 2.32
C ASN A 66 11.61 4.97 2.04
N LYS A 67 10.89 4.27 1.16
CA LYS A 67 9.57 4.70 0.72
C LYS A 67 8.68 3.52 0.32
N MET A 68 7.43 3.55 0.74
CA MET A 68 6.36 2.75 0.17
C MET A 68 5.50 3.63 -0.72
N GLU A 69 5.24 3.17 -1.95
CA GLU A 69 4.28 3.77 -2.87
C GLU A 69 3.07 2.84 -2.98
N VAL A 70 1.86 3.39 -2.82
CA VAL A 70 0.60 2.69 -3.03
C VAL A 70 -0.08 3.30 -4.24
N THR A 71 -0.24 2.50 -5.28
CA THR A 71 -0.78 2.93 -6.57
C THR A 71 -2.03 2.13 -6.90
N PRO A 72 -3.23 2.69 -6.64
CA PRO A 72 -4.46 2.14 -7.16
C PRO A 72 -4.46 2.14 -8.70
N PRO A 73 -5.19 1.23 -9.32
CA PRO A 73 -5.19 1.10 -10.78
C PRO A 73 -5.85 2.29 -11.50
N VAL A 74 -6.78 3.00 -10.86
CA VAL A 74 -7.51 4.12 -11.47
C VAL A 74 -7.48 5.39 -10.61
N SER A 75 -7.67 5.29 -9.29
CA SER A 75 -7.61 6.43 -8.40
C SER A 75 -6.17 6.92 -8.19
N SER A 76 -6.03 8.12 -7.63
CA SER A 76 -4.71 8.70 -7.34
C SER A 76 -3.97 7.91 -6.28
N GLY A 77 -2.72 7.55 -6.58
CA GLY A 77 -1.79 6.94 -5.63
C GLY A 77 -1.22 7.94 -4.63
N ASP A 78 -0.57 7.41 -3.60
CA ASP A 78 0.15 8.19 -2.59
C ASP A 78 1.38 7.41 -2.09
N TYR A 79 2.25 8.07 -1.32
CA TYR A 79 3.45 7.46 -0.77
C TYR A 79 3.72 7.85 0.68
N VAL A 80 4.52 7.02 1.35
CA VAL A 80 4.97 7.26 2.71
C VAL A 80 6.44 6.92 2.89
N THR A 81 7.15 7.75 3.65
CA THR A 81 8.52 7.47 4.06
C THR A 81 8.57 6.29 5.01
N LEU A 82 9.51 5.39 4.77
CA LEU A 82 9.84 4.27 5.64
C LEU A 82 10.99 4.65 6.56
N TYR A 83 10.91 4.19 7.80
CA TYR A 83 11.94 4.38 8.81
C TYR A 83 12.27 3.06 9.51
N PRO A 84 13.49 2.89 10.04
CA PRO A 84 13.81 1.75 10.87
C PRO A 84 12.89 1.72 12.09
N GLU A 85 12.30 0.57 12.38
CA GLU A 85 11.56 0.34 13.61
C GLU A 85 12.53 0.46 14.81
N ALA A 86 12.07 1.16 15.85
CA ALA A 86 12.86 1.42 17.06
C ALA A 86 12.95 0.20 17.97
#